data_AF-A0A2H5QWF5-F1
#
_entry.id   AF-A0A2H5QWF5-F1
#
_cell.length_a   1.000
_cell.length_b   1.000
_cell.length_c   1.000
_cell.angle_alpha   90.00
_cell.angle_beta   90.00
_cell.angle_gamma   90.00
#
_symmetry.space_group_name_H-M   'P 1'
#
loop_
_entity.id
_entity.type
_entity.pdbx_description
1 polymer ?
#
loop_
_entity_poly.entity_id
_entity_poly.type
_entity_poly.pdbx_seq_one_letter_code
_entity_poly.pdbx_strand_id
1 'polypeptide(L)'
;MFRNVLRSVIPNAPNLRHICLQTGGKHYVGPFECIGKIPSHDPPFTEDLPRLNVPLFYYNQEDILFEEVDKRRGLTWSIHRPSGIFGFSPYSLMNIIGILCEIWAAVAPNARNEAFNCTNGDVFKWKHLWKVLAEQFEIENYGFGEEMGCERMRLEEVMKGKESVWEEIVRENQLQPTKLNEVAVWSYADVVLNIGAGYFVSMNKSKEHGFLGFRNSKNSFITWINRLKSHRIMP
;
A
#
# COMPACT_ATOMS: atom_id res chain seq x y z
N MET A 1 -5.69 -15.13 13.08
CA MET A 1 -4.73 -15.59 12.05
C MET A 1 -3.28 -15.31 12.43
N PHE A 2 -2.86 -14.05 12.63
CA PHE A 2 -1.45 -13.70 12.92
C PHE A 2 -0.85 -14.46 14.13
N ARG A 3 -1.54 -14.45 15.28
CA ARG A 3 -1.14 -15.22 16.48
C ARG A 3 -0.94 -16.72 16.19
N ASN A 4 -1.73 -17.32 15.31
CA ASN A 4 -1.61 -18.73 14.96
C ASN A 4 -0.32 -19.01 14.18
N VAL A 5 0.07 -18.10 13.28
CA VAL A 5 1.33 -18.20 12.55
C VAL A 5 2.50 -18.15 13.52
N LEU A 6 2.53 -17.16 14.41
CA LEU A 6 3.62 -17.01 15.38
C LEU A 6 3.74 -18.22 16.30
N ARG A 7 2.62 -18.70 16.86
CA ARG A 7 2.60 -19.87 17.75
C ARG A 7 2.95 -21.17 17.04
N SER A 8 2.80 -21.25 15.73
CA SER A 8 3.24 -22.39 14.93
C SER A 8 4.74 -22.28 14.61
N VAL A 9 5.22 -21.12 14.18
CA VAL A 9 6.61 -20.96 13.68
C VAL A 9 7.63 -20.84 14.81
N ILE A 10 7.37 -20.03 15.84
CA ILE A 10 8.34 -19.74 16.91
C ILE A 10 8.85 -21.00 17.63
N PRO A 11 8.01 -21.96 18.05
CA PRO A 11 8.50 -23.17 18.72
C PRO A 11 9.12 -24.18 17.75
N ASN A 12 8.75 -24.18 16.47
CA ASN A 12 9.17 -25.20 15.50
C ASN A 12 10.36 -24.79 14.62
N ALA A 13 10.78 -23.52 14.63
CA ALA A 13 11.88 -23.00 13.82
C ALA A 13 13.09 -22.58 14.70
N PRO A 14 13.99 -23.50 15.10
CA PRO A 14 15.07 -23.20 16.05
C PRO A 14 16.08 -22.15 15.55
N ASN A 15 16.11 -21.90 14.24
CA ASN A 15 16.98 -20.89 13.62
C ASN A 15 16.27 -19.58 13.22
N LEU A 16 14.99 -19.39 13.59
CA LEU A 16 14.29 -18.13 13.37
C LEU A 16 15.01 -16.97 14.09
N ARG A 17 15.28 -15.88 13.36
CA ARG A 17 16.05 -14.72 13.87
C ARG A 17 15.28 -13.41 13.89
N HIS A 18 14.32 -13.24 12.97
CA HIS A 18 13.63 -11.98 12.78
C HIS A 18 12.19 -12.19 12.27
N ILE A 19 11.28 -11.30 12.64
CA ILE A 19 9.90 -11.26 12.15
C ILE A 19 9.61 -9.85 11.61
N CYS A 20 9.32 -9.76 10.31
CA CYS A 20 8.81 -8.52 9.69
C CYS A 20 7.27 -8.52 9.73
N LEU A 21 6.67 -7.45 10.23
CA LEU A 21 5.21 -7.24 10.24
C LEU A 21 4.86 -6.03 9.38
N GLN A 22 4.19 -6.25 8.24
CA GLN A 22 3.64 -5.16 7.44
C GLN A 22 2.28 -4.71 7.99
N THR A 23 2.14 -3.41 8.28
CA THR A 23 0.88 -2.75 8.65
C THR A 23 0.50 -1.73 7.58
N GLY A 24 0.61 -0.42 7.84
CA GLY A 24 0.34 0.63 6.87
C GLY A 24 0.04 2.00 7.47
N GLY A 25 -0.11 2.99 6.61
CA GLY A 25 -0.41 4.39 6.98
C GLY A 25 -1.68 4.59 7.82
N LYS A 26 -2.63 3.63 7.81
CA LYS A 26 -3.79 3.64 8.72
C LYS A 26 -3.41 3.67 10.20
N HIS A 27 -2.16 3.33 10.56
CA HIS A 27 -1.64 3.51 11.91
C HIS A 27 -1.84 4.95 12.41
N TYR A 28 -1.71 5.95 11.52
CA TYR A 28 -1.74 7.38 11.85
C TYR A 28 -3.10 8.05 11.67
N VAL A 29 -4.00 7.42 10.89
CA VAL A 29 -5.26 8.04 10.44
C VAL A 29 -6.50 7.22 10.82
N GLY A 30 -6.29 6.03 11.38
CA GLY A 30 -7.35 5.13 11.81
C GLY A 30 -7.96 4.29 10.67
N PRO A 31 -9.03 3.54 10.98
CA PRO A 31 -9.81 2.79 10.00
C PRO A 31 -10.41 3.69 8.92
N PHE A 32 -10.68 3.14 7.73
CA PHE A 32 -11.20 3.91 6.60
C PHE A 32 -12.52 4.62 6.94
N GLU A 33 -13.34 4.01 7.79
CA GLU A 33 -14.63 4.54 8.22
C GLU A 33 -14.51 5.79 9.10
N CYS A 34 -13.33 5.98 9.71
CA CYS A 34 -13.02 7.06 10.65
C CYS A 34 -12.26 8.22 10.00
N ILE A 35 -11.71 8.06 8.80
CA ILE A 35 -10.92 9.10 8.13
C ILE A 35 -11.78 10.37 7.96
N GLY A 36 -11.25 11.50 8.42
CA GLY A 36 -11.95 12.80 8.40
C GLY A 36 -13.07 12.95 9.43
N LYS A 37 -13.37 11.92 10.23
CA LYS A 37 -14.39 11.95 11.30
C LYS A 37 -13.80 11.98 12.70
N ILE A 38 -12.52 11.66 12.84
CA ILE A 38 -11.78 11.70 14.09
C ILE A 38 -10.59 12.66 13.96
N PRO A 39 -10.13 13.26 15.07
CA PRO A 39 -8.83 13.92 15.09
C PRO A 39 -7.75 12.93 14.66
N SER A 40 -7.04 13.24 13.58
CA SER A 40 -5.81 12.55 13.18
C SER A 40 -4.60 13.36 13.62
N HIS A 41 -3.42 12.75 13.60
CA HIS A 41 -2.17 13.50 13.74
C HIS A 41 -1.99 14.49 12.58
N ASP A 42 -1.14 15.48 12.80
CA ASP A 42 -0.71 16.39 11.74
C ASP A 42 0.41 15.73 10.91
N PRO A 43 0.30 15.71 9.57
CA PRO A 43 1.35 15.21 8.70
C PRO A 43 2.51 16.22 8.56
N PRO A 44 3.74 15.79 8.22
CA PRO A 44 4.10 14.42 7.85
C PRO A 44 4.20 13.48 9.05
N PHE A 45 3.58 12.30 8.95
CA PHE A 45 3.55 11.34 10.05
C PHE A 45 4.93 10.72 10.31
N THR A 46 5.30 10.64 11.58
CA THR A 46 6.52 10.01 12.09
C THR A 46 6.16 8.81 12.98
N GLU A 47 7.08 7.86 13.10
CA GLU A 47 6.81 6.56 13.74
C GLU A 47 6.67 6.62 15.26
N ASP A 48 7.11 7.71 15.88
CA ASP A 48 7.04 8.03 17.31
C ASP A 48 5.71 8.68 17.73
N LEU A 49 4.84 9.03 16.77
CA LEU A 49 3.49 9.49 17.07
C LEU A 49 2.71 8.43 17.87
N PRO A 50 1.92 8.84 18.88
CA PRO A 50 1.17 7.89 19.69
C PRO A 50 0.04 7.24 18.87
N ARG A 51 -0.38 6.05 19.30
CA ARG A 51 -1.57 5.39 18.73
C ARG A 51 -2.81 6.28 18.88
N LEU A 52 -3.69 6.26 17.90
CA LEU A 52 -4.99 6.90 18.01
C LEU A 52 -5.89 6.14 18.99
N ASN A 53 -6.79 6.84 19.67
CA ASN A 53 -7.79 6.22 20.55
C ASN A 53 -8.97 5.64 19.75
N VAL A 54 -8.69 4.74 18.81
CA VAL A 54 -9.68 4.03 18.00
C VAL A 54 -9.28 2.57 17.82
N PRO A 55 -10.25 1.65 17.69
CA PRO A 55 -9.94 0.25 17.43
C PRO A 55 -9.33 0.10 16.04
N LEU A 56 -8.02 -0.19 16.00
CA LEU A 56 -7.31 -0.52 14.77
C LEU A 56 -6.59 -1.86 14.93
N PHE A 57 -6.83 -2.78 14.01
CA PHE A 57 -6.25 -4.12 14.10
C PHE A 57 -4.72 -4.14 14.02
N TYR A 58 -4.09 -3.09 13.47
CA TYR A 58 -2.63 -2.93 13.49
C TYR A 58 -2.08 -2.91 14.91
N TYR A 59 -2.74 -2.18 15.83
CA TYR A 59 -2.31 -2.11 17.23
C TYR A 59 -2.35 -3.49 17.88
N ASN A 60 -3.43 -4.25 17.64
CA ASN A 60 -3.54 -5.63 18.11
C ASN A 60 -2.45 -6.54 17.54
N GLN A 61 -2.07 -6.36 16.26
CA GLN A 61 -0.98 -7.14 15.65
C GLN A 61 0.38 -6.78 16.25
N GLU A 62 0.67 -5.50 16.47
CA GLU A 62 1.90 -5.06 17.13
C GLU A 62 1.99 -5.64 18.56
N ASP A 63 0.90 -5.58 19.33
CA ASP A 63 0.88 -6.11 20.70
C ASP A 63 1.10 -7.63 20.73
N ILE A 64 0.48 -8.36 19.80
CA ILE A 64 0.71 -9.81 19.62
C ILE A 64 2.17 -10.09 19.23
N LEU A 65 2.76 -9.29 18.35
CA LEU A 65 4.13 -9.46 17.92
C LEU A 65 5.09 -9.30 19.10
N PHE A 66 4.91 -8.25 19.90
CA PHE A 66 5.74 -8.01 21.08
C PHE A 66 5.58 -9.15 22.10
N GLU A 67 4.34 -9.55 22.41
CA GLU A 67 4.05 -10.65 23.33
C GLU A 67 4.73 -11.96 22.92
N GLU A 68 4.68 -12.31 21.63
CA GLU A 68 5.21 -13.60 21.14
C GLU A 68 6.73 -13.57 20.94
N VAL A 69 7.34 -12.43 20.58
CA VAL A 69 8.80 -12.30 20.43
C VAL A 69 9.52 -12.34 21.79
N ASP A 70 8.94 -11.75 22.83
CA ASP A 70 9.52 -11.74 24.19
C ASP A 70 9.69 -13.15 24.77
N LYS A 71 8.92 -14.13 24.27
CA LYS A 71 9.02 -15.55 24.68
C LYS A 71 10.29 -16.22 24.16
N ARG A 72 11.03 -15.61 23.23
CA ARG A 72 12.22 -16.19 22.60
C ARG A 72 13.39 -15.22 22.60
N ARG A 73 14.37 -15.50 23.47
CA ARG A 73 15.61 -14.72 23.57
C ARG A 73 16.32 -14.61 22.21
N GLY A 74 16.64 -13.39 21.81
CA GLY A 74 17.40 -13.09 20.59
C GLY A 74 16.57 -13.08 19.30
N LEU A 75 15.27 -13.41 19.37
CA LEU A 75 14.34 -13.14 18.27
C LEU A 75 14.10 -11.62 18.21
N THR A 76 14.16 -11.05 17.01
CA THR A 76 13.97 -9.62 16.78
C THR A 76 12.78 -9.38 15.86
N TRP A 77 12.32 -8.14 15.77
CA TRP A 77 11.20 -7.78 14.91
C TRP A 77 11.42 -6.46 14.18
N SER A 78 10.62 -6.19 13.15
CA SER A 78 10.48 -4.88 12.55
C SER A 78 9.05 -4.69 12.06
N ILE A 79 8.52 -3.46 12.16
CA ILE A 79 7.18 -3.11 11.68
C ILE A 79 7.31 -2.18 10.49
N HIS A 80 6.61 -2.46 9.40
CA HIS A 80 6.70 -1.69 8.15
C HIS A 80 5.35 -1.03 7.87
N ARG A 81 5.35 0.30 7.77
CA ARG A 81 4.15 1.14 7.58
C ARG A 81 4.18 1.80 6.20
N PRO A 82 3.84 1.07 5.13
CA PRO A 82 3.77 1.66 3.80
C PRO A 82 2.64 2.69 3.69
N SER A 83 2.86 3.74 2.88
CA SER A 83 1.79 4.59 2.35
C SER A 83 1.13 3.93 1.12
N GLY A 84 0.30 4.66 0.37
CA GLY A 84 -0.33 4.22 -0.87
C GLY A 84 0.62 3.40 -1.74
N ILE A 85 0.24 2.15 -1.98
CA ILE A 85 1.10 1.15 -2.59
C ILE A 85 0.95 1.20 -4.12
N PHE A 86 2.04 1.49 -4.84
CA PHE A 86 2.15 1.16 -6.26
C PHE A 86 2.80 -0.20 -6.41
N GLY A 87 2.07 -1.14 -6.99
CA GLY A 87 2.43 -2.54 -6.99
C GLY A 87 1.76 -3.36 -8.08
N PHE A 88 2.26 -4.58 -8.28
CA PHE A 88 1.63 -5.57 -9.14
C PHE A 88 1.37 -6.86 -8.38
N SER A 89 0.09 -7.16 -8.21
CA SER A 89 -0.42 -8.51 -8.13
C SER A 89 -1.89 -8.46 -8.57
N PRO A 90 -2.35 -9.37 -9.45
CA PRO A 90 -3.77 -9.47 -9.78
C PRO A 90 -4.61 -9.82 -8.54
N TYR A 91 -3.98 -10.21 -7.43
CA TYR A 91 -4.61 -10.51 -6.14
C TYR A 91 -4.17 -9.57 -5.01
N SER A 92 -3.33 -8.55 -5.26
CA SER A 92 -2.84 -7.64 -4.22
C SER A 92 -2.16 -6.37 -4.73
N LEU A 93 -2.12 -5.32 -3.91
CA LEU A 93 -1.31 -4.13 -4.15
C LEU A 93 0.01 -4.30 -3.35
N MET A 94 1.14 -4.55 -4.02
CA MET A 94 2.44 -4.73 -3.36
C MET A 94 3.51 -3.71 -3.80
N ASN A 95 4.01 -2.88 -2.88
CA ASN A 95 5.04 -1.89 -3.17
C ASN A 95 6.41 -2.56 -3.14
N ILE A 96 7.19 -2.47 -4.23
CA ILE A 96 8.59 -2.95 -4.27
C ILE A 96 9.42 -2.34 -3.13
N ILE A 97 9.18 -1.07 -2.80
CA ILE A 97 9.92 -0.39 -1.72
C ILE A 97 9.61 -1.00 -0.35
N GLY A 98 8.36 -1.43 -0.12
CA GLY A 98 7.98 -2.17 1.09
C GLY A 98 8.82 -3.42 1.28
N ILE A 99 8.90 -4.26 0.23
CA ILE A 99 9.70 -5.50 0.26
C ILE A 99 11.18 -5.21 0.50
N LEU A 100 11.74 -4.18 -0.15
CA LEU A 100 13.16 -3.84 0.04
C LEU A 100 13.46 -3.34 1.46
N CYS A 101 12.54 -2.59 2.05
CA CYS A 101 12.63 -2.15 3.45
C CYS A 101 12.53 -3.33 4.42
N GLU A 102 11.63 -4.28 4.15
CA GLU A 102 11.49 -5.51 4.93
C GLU A 102 12.76 -6.37 4.90
N ILE A 103 13.36 -6.55 3.71
CA ILE A 103 14.62 -7.29 3.56
C ILE A 103 15.75 -6.58 4.30
N TRP A 104 15.86 -5.26 4.13
CA TRP A 104 16.87 -4.46 4.84
C TRP A 104 16.72 -4.61 6.35
N ALA A 105 15.51 -4.47 6.90
CA ALA A 105 15.29 -4.53 8.33
C ALA A 105 15.56 -5.94 8.91
N ALA A 106 15.34 -6.99 8.12
CA ALA A 106 15.64 -8.36 8.52
C ALA A 106 17.14 -8.64 8.68
N VAL A 107 18.01 -7.91 7.97
CA VAL A 107 19.46 -8.15 7.96
C VAL A 107 20.27 -7.07 8.68
N ALA A 108 19.76 -5.84 8.75
CA ALA A 108 20.47 -4.70 9.31
C ALA A 108 20.38 -4.68 10.86
N PRO A 109 21.49 -4.73 11.60
CA PRO A 109 21.46 -4.74 13.07
C PRO A 109 20.80 -3.51 13.68
N ASN A 110 20.93 -2.35 13.04
CA ASN A 110 20.35 -1.08 13.47
C ASN A 110 18.86 -0.94 13.15
N ALA A 111 18.25 -1.88 12.42
CA ALA A 111 16.82 -1.86 12.11
C ALA A 111 16.00 -2.78 13.04
N ARG A 112 16.64 -3.41 14.02
CA ARG A 112 16.01 -4.38 14.91
C ARG A 112 15.13 -3.68 15.95
N ASN A 113 13.96 -4.26 16.16
CA ASN A 113 12.96 -3.86 17.14
C ASN A 113 12.45 -2.43 16.92
N GLU A 114 12.30 -2.06 15.65
CA GLU A 114 11.88 -0.72 15.24
C GLU A 114 10.72 -0.77 14.25
N ALA A 115 9.86 0.25 14.32
CA ALA A 115 8.87 0.52 13.30
C ALA A 115 9.40 1.56 12.30
N PHE A 116 9.16 1.34 11.01
CA PHE A 116 9.60 2.19 9.91
C PHE A 116 8.45 2.52 8.96
N ASN A 117 8.35 3.79 8.61
CA ASN A 117 7.63 4.24 7.43
C ASN A 117 8.37 3.79 6.18
N CYS A 118 7.59 3.49 5.13
CA CYS A 118 8.14 3.02 3.88
C CYS A 118 7.42 3.63 2.67
N THR A 119 8.04 4.61 2.02
CA THR A 119 7.51 5.25 0.81
C THR A 119 8.59 5.45 -0.24
N ASN A 120 8.17 5.88 -1.43
CA ASN A 120 9.05 6.09 -2.57
C ASN A 120 10.09 7.19 -2.34
N GLY A 121 9.89 8.09 -1.37
CA GLY A 121 10.79 9.20 -1.06
C GLY A 121 10.57 10.47 -1.90
N ASP A 122 9.56 10.48 -2.76
CA ASP A 122 9.08 11.63 -3.53
C ASP A 122 7.57 11.87 -3.34
N VAL A 123 7.05 12.93 -3.96
CA VAL A 123 5.62 13.30 -3.94
C VAL A 123 5.09 13.45 -5.36
N PHE A 124 3.79 13.26 -5.54
CA PHE A 124 3.11 13.44 -6.82
C PHE A 124 1.74 14.08 -6.62
N LYS A 125 1.18 14.64 -7.71
CA LYS A 125 -0.24 14.99 -7.81
C LYS A 125 -0.92 14.02 -8.76
N TRP A 126 -2.13 13.60 -8.43
CA TRP A 126 -2.95 12.78 -9.33
C TRP A 126 -3.16 13.45 -10.69
N LYS A 127 -3.23 14.79 -10.75
CA LYS A 127 -3.24 15.54 -12.03
C LYS A 127 -2.14 15.12 -13.01
N HIS A 128 -0.93 14.86 -12.51
CA HIS A 128 0.18 14.45 -13.36
C HIS A 128 0.16 12.95 -13.67
N LEU A 129 -0.18 12.10 -12.70
CA LEU A 129 -0.25 10.65 -12.93
C LEU A 129 -1.44 10.26 -13.82
N TRP A 130 -2.55 11.03 -13.79
CA TRP A 130 -3.70 10.81 -14.65
C TRP A 130 -3.37 11.03 -16.13
N LYS A 131 -2.58 12.07 -16.42
CA LYS A 131 -2.02 12.28 -17.76
C LYS A 131 -1.16 11.09 -18.20
N VAL A 132 -0.29 10.60 -17.33
CA VAL A 132 0.53 9.42 -17.63
C VAL A 132 -0.34 8.19 -17.90
N LEU A 133 -1.37 7.97 -17.07
CA LEU A 133 -2.31 6.87 -17.28
C LEU A 133 -3.00 6.97 -18.65
N ALA A 134 -3.53 8.15 -19.00
CA ALA A 134 -4.17 8.39 -20.29
C ALA A 134 -3.21 8.13 -21.46
N GLU A 135 -1.95 8.58 -21.37
CA GLU A 135 -0.92 8.31 -22.38
C GLU A 135 -0.60 6.81 -22.51
N GLN A 136 -0.59 6.03 -21.41
CA GLN A 136 -0.34 4.58 -21.47
C GLN A 136 -1.48 3.77 -22.10
N PHE A 137 -2.69 4.33 -22.17
CA PHE A 137 -3.88 3.71 -22.74
C PHE A 137 -4.40 4.44 -23.98
N GLU A 138 -3.64 5.40 -24.51
CA GLU A 138 -3.99 6.17 -25.71
C GLU A 138 -5.37 6.86 -25.61
N ILE A 139 -5.72 7.35 -24.40
CA ILE A 139 -6.98 8.04 -24.13
C ILE A 139 -6.80 9.55 -24.38
N GLU A 140 -7.49 10.09 -25.38
CA GLU A 140 -7.40 11.51 -25.73
C GLU A 140 -8.17 12.43 -24.77
N ASN A 141 -9.36 11.99 -24.32
CA ASN A 141 -10.24 12.78 -23.48
C ASN A 141 -10.02 12.46 -22.00
N TYR A 142 -9.13 13.21 -21.35
CA TYR A 142 -8.86 13.10 -19.92
C TYR A 142 -8.74 14.49 -19.25
N GLY A 143 -9.02 14.57 -17.95
CA GLY A 143 -8.97 15.83 -17.21
C GLY A 143 -9.61 15.69 -15.83
N PHE A 144 -9.53 16.76 -15.02
CA PHE A 144 -10.23 16.85 -13.74
C PHE A 144 -11.56 17.58 -13.94
N GLY A 145 -12.61 17.13 -13.24
CA GLY A 145 -13.98 17.61 -13.45
C GLY A 145 -14.15 19.13 -13.32
N GLU A 146 -13.36 19.81 -12.48
CA GLU A 146 -13.38 21.28 -12.37
C GLU A 146 -12.95 22.00 -13.67
N GLU A 147 -12.05 21.40 -14.45
CA GLU A 147 -11.59 21.94 -15.75
C GLU A 147 -12.52 21.52 -16.91
N MET A 148 -13.35 20.48 -16.70
CA MET A 148 -14.22 19.86 -17.71
C MET A 148 -15.73 20.08 -17.45
N GLY A 149 -16.11 20.74 -16.36
CA GLY A 149 -17.50 20.90 -15.92
C GLY A 149 -18.17 19.60 -15.45
N CYS A 150 -17.42 18.56 -15.07
CA CYS A 150 -17.96 17.28 -14.63
C CYS A 150 -18.13 17.20 -13.10
N GLU A 151 -19.22 16.59 -12.66
CA GLU A 151 -19.45 16.24 -11.26
C GLU A 151 -18.41 15.23 -10.75
N ARG A 152 -18.20 15.20 -9.43
CA ARG A 152 -17.31 14.24 -8.78
C ARG A 152 -17.86 12.83 -8.97
N MET A 153 -17.14 12.00 -9.70
CA MET A 153 -17.56 10.63 -10.01
C MET A 153 -17.06 9.62 -8.98
N ARG A 154 -17.87 8.60 -8.69
CA ARG A 154 -17.46 7.40 -7.95
C ARG A 154 -17.24 6.26 -8.93
N LEU A 155 -16.02 5.71 -8.96
CA LEU A 155 -15.66 4.62 -9.86
C LEU A 155 -16.52 3.38 -9.60
N GLU A 156 -16.90 3.13 -8.35
CA GLU A 156 -17.79 2.01 -8.01
C GLU A 156 -19.16 2.13 -8.70
N GLU A 157 -19.68 3.34 -8.84
CA GLU A 157 -20.96 3.59 -9.51
C GLU A 157 -20.81 3.54 -11.03
N VAL A 158 -19.73 4.13 -11.58
CA VAL A 158 -19.44 4.15 -13.01
C VAL A 158 -19.17 2.74 -13.57
N MET A 159 -18.51 1.89 -12.78
CA MET A 159 -18.10 0.54 -13.21
C MET A 159 -19.17 -0.53 -12.95
N LYS A 160 -20.30 -0.18 -12.32
CA LYS A 160 -21.41 -1.09 -12.09
C LYS A 160 -22.01 -1.55 -13.42
N GLY A 161 -22.18 -2.86 -13.62
CA GLY A 161 -22.75 -3.42 -14.84
C GLY A 161 -21.79 -3.49 -16.02
N LYS A 162 -20.48 -3.27 -15.82
CA LYS A 162 -19.45 -3.33 -16.86
C LYS A 162 -18.79 -4.71 -16.98
N GLU A 163 -19.33 -5.74 -16.32
CA GLU A 163 -18.78 -7.09 -16.32
C GLU A 163 -18.75 -7.68 -17.75
N SER A 164 -19.84 -7.54 -18.51
CA SER A 164 -19.88 -8.04 -19.90
C SER A 164 -18.90 -7.31 -20.83
N VAL A 165 -18.69 -6.01 -20.61
CA VAL A 165 -17.70 -5.22 -21.35
C VAL A 165 -16.29 -5.71 -21.03
N TRP A 166 -16.01 -6.05 -19.77
CA TRP A 166 -14.72 -6.62 -19.39
C TRP A 166 -14.50 -8.00 -20.01
N GLU A 167 -15.52 -8.87 -20.02
CA GLU A 167 -15.45 -10.19 -20.69
C GLU A 167 -15.13 -10.07 -22.18
N GLU A 168 -15.72 -9.07 -22.86
CA GLU A 168 -15.43 -8.76 -24.25
C GLU A 168 -13.97 -8.31 -24.43
N ILE A 169 -13.48 -7.38 -23.61
CA ILE A 169 -12.08 -6.94 -23.63
C ILE A 169 -11.12 -8.11 -23.42
N VAL A 170 -11.41 -8.99 -22.46
CA VAL A 170 -10.59 -10.18 -22.18
C VAL A 170 -10.54 -11.11 -23.39
N ARG A 171 -11.69 -11.37 -24.02
CA ARG A 171 -11.79 -12.23 -25.21
C ARG A 171 -11.03 -11.66 -26.40
N GLU A 172 -11.22 -10.37 -26.70
CA GLU A 172 -10.67 -9.73 -27.90
C GLU A 172 -9.16 -9.54 -27.81
N ASN A 173 -8.65 -9.22 -26.62
CA ASN A 173 -7.23 -8.97 -26.39
C ASN A 173 -6.48 -10.23 -25.91
N GLN A 174 -7.15 -11.39 -25.84
CA GLN A 174 -6.58 -12.67 -25.39
C GLN A 174 -5.89 -12.55 -24.02
N LEU A 175 -6.57 -11.86 -23.10
CA LEU A 175 -6.12 -11.63 -21.74
C LEU A 175 -6.28 -12.89 -20.88
N GLN A 176 -5.69 -12.86 -19.69
CA GLN A 176 -5.97 -13.85 -18.66
C GLN A 176 -7.46 -13.83 -18.30
N PRO A 177 -8.10 -15.00 -18.13
CA PRO A 177 -9.53 -15.10 -17.87
C PRO A 177 -9.84 -14.62 -16.45
N THR A 178 -10.08 -13.32 -16.32
CA THR A 178 -10.30 -12.63 -15.05
C THR A 178 -11.69 -11.99 -15.02
N LYS A 179 -12.30 -11.93 -13.83
CA LYS A 179 -13.53 -11.15 -13.64
C LYS A 179 -13.20 -9.72 -13.24
N LEU A 180 -14.06 -8.78 -13.62
CA LEU A 180 -13.85 -7.36 -13.34
C LEU A 180 -13.62 -7.06 -11.85
N ASN A 181 -14.38 -7.73 -10.98
CA ASN A 181 -14.30 -7.58 -9.52
C ASN A 181 -13.12 -8.34 -8.87
N GLU A 182 -12.41 -9.19 -9.63
CA GLU A 182 -11.19 -9.86 -9.16
C GLU A 182 -9.97 -8.95 -9.38
N VAL A 183 -9.94 -8.20 -10.48
CA VAL A 183 -8.80 -7.35 -10.87
C VAL A 183 -8.95 -5.89 -10.45
N ALA A 184 -10.15 -5.45 -10.07
CA ALA A 184 -10.42 -4.08 -9.67
C ALA A 184 -11.26 -4.00 -8.40
N VAL A 185 -10.76 -3.23 -7.42
CA VAL A 185 -11.45 -2.92 -6.17
C VAL A 185 -11.86 -1.45 -6.19
N TRP A 186 -13.01 -1.16 -6.80
CA TRP A 186 -13.44 0.22 -7.10
C TRP A 186 -13.67 1.07 -5.85
N SER A 187 -14.25 0.49 -4.79
CA SER A 187 -14.46 1.18 -3.52
C SER A 187 -13.14 1.62 -2.88
N TYR A 188 -12.07 0.84 -3.04
CA TYR A 188 -10.74 1.21 -2.58
C TYR A 188 -10.14 2.34 -3.43
N ALA A 189 -10.29 2.28 -4.75
CA ALA A 189 -9.85 3.36 -5.64
C ALA A 189 -10.55 4.69 -5.30
N ASP A 190 -11.86 4.65 -5.03
CA ASP A 190 -12.63 5.80 -4.58
C ASP A 190 -12.07 6.37 -3.28
N VAL A 191 -11.75 5.54 -2.29
CA VAL A 191 -11.13 6.03 -1.03
C VAL A 191 -9.79 6.71 -1.32
N VAL A 192 -8.90 6.10 -2.10
CA VAL A 192 -7.56 6.64 -2.38
C VAL A 192 -7.62 7.96 -3.15
N LEU A 193 -8.52 8.08 -4.12
CA LEU A 193 -8.70 9.30 -4.91
C LEU A 193 -9.41 10.42 -4.12
N ASN A 194 -10.17 10.06 -3.07
CA ASN A 194 -10.97 11.00 -2.28
C ASN A 194 -10.42 11.31 -0.89
N ILE A 195 -9.35 10.65 -0.44
CA ILE A 195 -8.77 10.84 0.90
C ILE A 195 -8.31 12.29 1.14
N GLY A 196 -8.10 13.06 0.08
CA GLY A 196 -7.67 14.47 0.14
C GLY A 196 -6.15 14.61 0.06
N ALA A 197 -5.68 15.84 -0.12
CA ALA A 197 -4.25 16.14 -0.09
C ALA A 197 -3.73 16.09 1.36
N GLY A 198 -2.44 15.78 1.54
CA GLY A 198 -1.73 16.01 2.81
C GLY A 198 -1.34 14.77 3.60
N TYR A 199 -1.73 13.56 3.21
CA TYR A 199 -1.33 12.32 3.91
C TYR A 199 0.11 11.90 3.61
N PHE A 200 1.06 12.68 4.09
CA PHE A 200 2.49 12.42 3.95
C PHE A 200 3.04 11.70 5.17
N VAL A 201 3.99 10.79 4.93
CA VAL A 201 4.76 10.13 5.99
C VAL A 201 6.23 10.50 5.80
N SER A 202 6.95 10.67 6.90
CA SER A 202 8.39 10.94 6.87
C SER A 202 9.18 9.66 6.62
N MET A 203 10.23 9.74 5.81
CA MET A 203 11.23 8.68 5.60
C MET A 203 12.51 8.93 6.40
N ASN A 204 12.55 9.94 7.27
CA ASN A 204 13.77 10.34 7.98
C ASN A 204 14.31 9.22 8.86
N LYS A 205 13.46 8.60 9.67
CA LYS A 205 13.86 7.48 10.54
C LYS A 205 14.49 6.34 9.72
N SER A 206 13.85 5.92 8.63
CA SER A 206 14.40 4.87 7.75
C SER A 206 15.77 5.26 7.19
N LYS A 207 15.95 6.51 6.74
CA LYS A 207 17.25 7.01 6.23
C LYS A 207 18.32 7.11 7.31
N GLU A 208 17.97 7.58 8.50
CA GLU A 208 18.86 7.69 9.67
C GLU A 208 19.34 6.32 10.14
N HIS A 209 18.52 5.28 9.97
CA HIS A 209 18.90 3.88 10.19
C HIS A 209 19.59 3.26 8.95
N GLY A 210 19.87 4.03 7.89
CA GLY A 210 20.66 3.59 6.75
C GLY A 210 19.87 2.96 5.60
N PHE A 211 18.53 2.98 5.64
CA PHE A 211 17.71 2.64 4.48
C PHE A 211 17.59 3.84 3.53
N LEU A 212 18.38 3.80 2.44
CA LEU A 212 18.41 4.85 1.42
C LEU A 212 17.65 4.44 0.14
N GLY A 213 16.85 3.38 0.20
CA GLY A 213 16.03 2.92 -0.92
C GLY A 213 14.96 3.95 -1.29
N PHE A 214 14.88 4.30 -2.57
CA PHE A 214 13.87 5.21 -3.09
C PHE A 214 13.40 4.77 -4.49
N ARG A 215 12.28 5.30 -4.95
CA ARG A 215 11.79 5.15 -6.33
C ARG A 215 11.23 6.48 -6.82
N ASN A 216 11.41 6.76 -8.11
CA ASN A 216 10.65 7.81 -8.75
C ASN A 216 9.20 7.31 -8.95
N SER A 217 8.22 7.99 -8.37
CA SER A 217 6.82 7.56 -8.38
C SER A 217 6.22 7.49 -9.79
N LYS A 218 6.58 8.41 -10.69
CA LYS A 218 6.11 8.38 -12.09
C LYS A 218 6.64 7.14 -12.82
N ASN A 219 7.93 6.86 -12.70
CA ASN A 219 8.55 5.70 -13.35
C ASN A 219 8.04 4.38 -12.74
N SER A 220 7.84 4.35 -11.43
CA SER A 220 7.23 3.23 -10.71
C SER A 220 5.82 2.96 -11.25
N PHE A 221 5.00 3.99 -11.38
CA PHE A 221 3.64 3.89 -11.93
C PHE A 221 3.62 3.28 -13.34
N ILE A 222 4.47 3.78 -14.25
CA ILE A 222 4.61 3.23 -15.62
C ILE A 222 5.10 1.78 -15.57
N THR A 223 6.09 1.47 -14.73
CA THR A 223 6.63 0.11 -14.58
C THR A 223 5.52 -0.88 -14.21
N TRP A 224 4.61 -0.49 -13.32
CA TRP A 224 3.52 -1.36 -12.89
C TRP A 224 2.42 -1.51 -13.92
N ILE A 225 2.08 -0.45 -14.65
CA ILE A 225 1.19 -0.55 -15.81
C ILE A 225 1.77 -1.53 -16.83
N ASN A 226 3.05 -1.39 -17.18
CA ASN A 226 3.71 -2.28 -18.13
C ASN A 226 3.78 -3.73 -17.64
N ARG A 227 3.90 -3.96 -16.33
CA ARG A 227 3.80 -5.31 -15.74
C ARG A 227 2.40 -5.90 -15.90
N LEU A 228 1.33 -5.12 -15.71
CA LEU A 228 -0.05 -5.58 -15.94
C LEU A 228 -0.25 -5.99 -17.40
N LYS A 229 0.23 -5.18 -18.34
CA LYS A 229 0.20 -5.48 -19.78
C LYS A 229 1.02 -6.71 -20.13
N SER A 230 2.26 -6.82 -19.63
CA SER A 230 3.13 -7.95 -19.94
C SER A 230 2.59 -9.30 -19.43
N HIS A 231 1.77 -9.29 -18.39
CA HIS A 231 1.10 -10.49 -17.87
C HIS A 231 -0.30 -10.70 -18.46
N ARG A 232 -0.69 -9.90 -19.46
CA ARG A 232 -1.99 -9.95 -20.12
C ARG A 232 -3.15 -9.84 -19.13
N ILE A 233 -3.02 -9.01 -18.09
CA ILE A 233 -4.15 -8.66 -17.20
C ILE A 233 -5.00 -7.55 -17.82
N MET A 234 -4.37 -6.69 -18.62
CA MET A 234 -5.00 -5.63 -19.39
C MET A 234 -4.27 -5.46 -20.74
N PRO A 235 -4.90 -4.83 -21.74
CA PRO A 235 -4.29 -4.62 -23.06
C PRO A 235 -3.02 -3.74 -23.04
#